data_AF-A0A928NHN2-F1
#
_entry.id   AF-A0A928NHN2-F1
#
_cell.length_a   1.000
_cell.length_b   1.000
_cell.length_c   1.000
_cell.angle_alpha   90.00
_cell.angle_beta   90.00
_cell.angle_gamma   90.00
#
_symmetry.space_group_name_H-M   'P 1'
#
loop_
_entity.id
_entity.type
_entity.pdbx_description
1 polymer ?
#
loop_
_entity_poly.entity_id
_entity_poly.type
_entity_poly.pdbx_seq_one_letter_code
_entity_poly.pdbx_strand_id
1 'polypeptide(L)' 'MEFIVKKHSASNRTIRIPDDLTKALTEVAEQKGVSFNQLVIQCCEFALANLKEEKTDK' A
#
# COMPACT_ATOMS: atom_id res chain seq x y z
N MET A 1 0.41 29.14 -20.77
CA MET A 1 0.09 27.92 -20.02
C MET A 1 1.16 27.75 -18.95
N GLU A 2 0.79 27.84 -17.68
CA GLU A 2 1.72 27.71 -16.56
C GLU A 2 1.86 26.25 -16.14
N PHE A 3 3.09 25.80 -15.97
CA PHE A 3 3.41 24.45 -15.51
C PHE A 3 3.28 24.39 -13.98
N ILE A 4 2.19 23.81 -13.48
CA ILE A 4 1.93 23.63 -12.05
C ILE A 4 2.51 22.28 -11.61
N VAL A 5 3.65 22.30 -10.92
CA VAL A 5 4.24 21.09 -10.32
C VAL A 5 3.49 20.76 -9.04
N LYS A 6 2.65 19.72 -9.07
CA LYS A 6 2.06 19.14 -7.86
C LYS A 6 3.15 18.42 -7.06
N LYS A 7 3.33 18.83 -5.80
CA LYS A 7 4.31 18.21 -4.89
C LYS A 7 3.78 16.83 -4.46
N HIS A 8 4.31 15.77 -5.07
CA HIS A 8 4.02 14.41 -4.63
C HIS A 8 4.80 14.18 -3.32
N SER A 9 4.21 14.54 -2.18
CA SER A 9 4.82 14.34 -0.87
C SER A 9 4.64 12.89 -0.44
N ALA A 10 5.59 12.03 -0.79
CA ALA A 10 5.73 10.72 -0.14
C ALA A 10 6.50 10.92 1.17
N SER A 11 5.88 10.61 2.32
CA SER A 11 6.58 10.58 3.60
C SER A 11 7.08 9.16 3.86
N ASN A 12 8.38 8.98 4.09
CA ASN A 12 8.92 7.68 4.47
C ASN A 12 8.41 7.31 5.86
N ARG A 13 7.66 6.22 5.96
CA ARG A 13 7.08 5.72 7.20
C ARG A 13 7.60 4.30 7.43
N THR A 14 8.26 4.08 8.56
CA THR A 14 8.72 2.75 8.97
C THR A 14 7.62 2.08 9.77
N ILE A 15 7.12 0.93 9.30
CA ILE A 15 6.19 0.07 10.02
C ILE A 15 6.87 -1.25 10.38
N ARG A 16 6.55 -1.81 11.55
CA ARG A 16 6.98 -3.17 11.92
C ARG A 16 5.88 -4.15 11.52
N ILE A 17 6.28 -5.17 10.79
CA ILE A 17 5.43 -6.26 10.31
C ILE A 17 5.99 -7.55 10.91
N PRO A 18 5.17 -8.51 11.35
CA PRO A 18 5.66 -9.81 11.80
C PRO A 18 6.42 -10.54 10.68
N ASP A 19 7.43 -11.33 11.07
CA ASP A 19 8.31 -12.05 10.13
C ASP A 19 7.54 -12.99 9.20
N ASP A 20 6.51 -13.66 9.72
CA ASP A 20 5.66 -14.57 8.95
C ASP A 20 4.95 -13.87 7.78
N LEU A 21 4.38 -12.68 8.06
CA LEU A 21 3.68 -11.88 7.06
C LEU A 21 4.65 -11.24 6.06
N THR A 22 5.83 -10.85 6.53
CA THR A 22 6.90 -10.35 5.65
C THR A 22 7.34 -11.42 4.67
N LYS A 23 7.51 -12.66 5.13
CA LYS A 23 7.88 -13.80 4.28
C LYS A 23 6.80 -14.08 3.24
N ALA A 24 5.53 -14.18 3.66
CA ALA A 24 4.41 -14.42 2.75
C ALA A 24 4.29 -13.32 1.68
N LEU A 25 4.39 -12.04 2.07
CA LEU A 25 4.36 -10.92 1.13
C LEU A 25 5.57 -10.94 0.18
N THR A 26 6.75 -11.34 0.66
CA THR A 26 7.95 -11.44 -0.18
C THR A 26 7.78 -12.53 -1.25
N GLU A 27 7.30 -13.72 -0.88
CA GLU A 27 7.04 -14.81 -1.83
C GLU A 27 6.00 -14.38 -2.90
N VAL A 28 4.93 -13.69 -2.49
CA VAL A 28 3.92 -13.17 -3.42
C VAL A 28 4.51 -12.10 -4.34
N ALA A 29 5.37 -11.23 -3.81
CA ALA A 29 6.04 -10.19 -4.58
C ALA A 29 6.97 -10.79 -5.65
N GLU A 30 7.74 -11.81 -5.28
CA GLU A 30 8.61 -12.55 -6.20
C GLU A 30 7.81 -13.27 -7.29
N GLN A 31 6.75 -14.00 -6.91
CA GLN A 31 5.88 -14.70 -7.87
C GLN A 31 5.22 -13.74 -8.87
N LYS A 32 4.88 -12.53 -8.44
CA LYS A 32 4.24 -11.50 -9.28
C LYS A 32 5.24 -10.57 -9.97
N GLY A 33 6.55 -10.72 -9.70
CA GLY A 33 7.59 -9.86 -10.26
C GLY A 33 7.47 -8.39 -9.82
N VAL A 34 6.93 -8.11 -8.63
CA VAL A 34 6.78 -6.76 -8.08
C VAL A 34 7.68 -6.56 -6.87
N SER A 35 8.03 -5.31 -6.57
CA SER A 35 8.77 -5.00 -5.35
C SER A 35 7.87 -5.13 -4.11
N PHE A 36 8.45 -5.56 -2.99
CA PHE A 36 7.75 -5.65 -1.70
C PHE A 36 6.98 -4.36 -1.35
N ASN A 37 7.62 -3.19 -1.51
CA ASN A 37 6.97 -1.89 -1.28
C ASN A 37 5.75 -1.64 -2.19
N GLN A 38 5.85 -1.99 -3.47
CA GLN A 38 4.74 -1.86 -4.42
C GLN A 38 3.57 -2.77 -4.05
N LEU A 39 3.87 -4.01 -3.64
CA LEU A 39 2.85 -4.93 -3.15
C LEU A 39 2.16 -4.38 -1.90
N VAL A 40 2.93 -3.89 -0.91
CA VAL A 40 2.39 -3.33 0.34
C VAL A 40 1.48 -2.14 0.06
N ILE A 41 1.87 -1.22 -0.81
CA ILE A 41 1.03 -0.06 -1.17
C ILE A 41 -0.30 -0.54 -1.77
N GLN A 42 -0.25 -1.47 -2.74
CA GLN A 42 -1.47 -2.00 -3.37
C GLN A 42 -2.35 -2.75 -2.36
N CYS A 43 -1.76 -3.53 -1.45
CA CYS A 43 -2.49 -4.18 -0.36
C CYS A 43 -3.20 -3.15 0.53
N CYS A 44 -2.54 -2.05 0.88
CA CYS A 44 -3.13 -0.97 1.68
C CYS A 44 -4.24 -0.24 0.91
N GLU A 45 -4.03 0.09 -0.36
CA GLU A 45 -5.04 0.74 -1.20
C GLU A 45 -6.27 -0.16 -1.38
N PHE A 46 -6.05 -1.45 -1.64
CA PHE A 46 -7.11 -2.44 -1.73
C PHE A 46 -7.86 -2.57 -0.40
N ALA A 47 -7.16 -2.73 0.73
CA ALA A 47 -7.80 -2.83 2.03
C ALA A 47 -8.63 -1.59 2.35
N LEU A 48 -8.14 -0.38 2.06
CA LEU A 48 -8.87 0.88 2.27
C LEU A 48 -10.08 1.03 1.33
N ALA A 49 -9.97 0.58 0.08
CA ALA A 49 -11.07 0.61 -0.88
C ALA A 49 -12.18 -0.39 -0.49
N ASN A 50 -11.80 -1.58 -0.03
CA ASN A 50 -12.72 -2.63 0.40
C ASN A 50 -13.20 -2.45 1.85
N LEU A 51 -12.61 -1.54 2.62
CA LEU A 51 -13.13 -1.15 3.93
C LEU A 51 -14.46 -0.39 3.83
N LYS A 52 -14.77 0.19 2.66
CA LYS A 52 -15.97 1.00 2.44
C LYS A 52 -17.21 0.15 2.12
N GLU A 53 -17.63 -0.68 3.06
CA GLU A 53 -19.05 -1.08 3.21
C GLU A 53 -19.47 -1.23 4.69
N GLU A 54 -18.86 -0.49 5.61
CA GLU A 54 -19.51 -0.16 6.89
C GLU A 54 -19.88 1.33 6.90
N LYS A 55 -20.86 1.70 6.08
CA LYS A 55 -21.64 2.92 6.34
C LYS A 55 -22.44 2.69 7.64
N THR A 56 -21.83 2.96 8.78
CA THR A 56 -22.57 3.46 9.94
C THR A 56 -22.60 4.98 9.82
N ASP A 57 -23.53 5.47 9.01
CA ASP A 57 -23.99 6.85 9.14
C ASP A 57 -25.22 6.77 10.04
N LYS A 58 -25.06 7.32 11.25
CA LYS A 58 -26.06 7.49 12.28
C LYS A 58 -26.61 8.91 12.19
#